data_AF-A0A382PCF9-F1
#
_entry.id   AF-A0A382PCF9-F1
#
_cell.length_a   1.000
_cell.length_b   1.000
_cell.length_c   1.000
_cell.angle_alpha   90.00
_cell.angle_beta   90.00
_cell.angle_gamma   90.00
#
_symmetry.space_group_name_H-M   'P 1'
#
loop_
_entity.id
_entity.type
_entity.pdbx_description
1 polymer ?
#
loop_
_entity_poly.entity_id
_entity_poly.type
_entity_poly.pdbx_seq_one_letter_code
_entity_poly.pdbx_strand_id
1 'polypeptide(L)'
;MKKYILLVVSISVISISCKKDLSYGVEAINALPPNAQKTKLKTNEQFISILYANLFQKALGASEMIEIKHCIEAFGDKETIHEVIVSNLMNRPDVIIPSDSLMRADIDGFLNETYERFYVRDITEAEKEYLTRFIETNPIFSAEMLYMAFALSDEYQYY
;
A
#
# COMPACT_ATOMS: atom_id res chain seq x y z
N MET A 1 53.02 49.95 -2.45
CA MET A 1 53.24 48.50 -2.26
C MET A 1 52.37 47.90 -1.14
N LYS A 2 52.34 48.46 0.09
CA LYS A 2 51.47 47.98 1.19
C LYS A 2 49.95 47.92 0.88
N LYS A 3 49.41 48.86 0.10
CA LYS A 3 47.97 48.88 -0.28
C LYS A 3 47.56 47.74 -1.23
N TYR A 4 48.46 47.31 -2.12
CA TYR A 4 48.18 46.21 -3.05
C TYR A 4 48.30 44.84 -2.36
N ILE A 5 49.20 44.72 -1.38
CA ILE A 5 49.31 43.52 -0.54
C ILE A 5 48.03 43.30 0.28
N LEU A 6 47.43 44.36 0.82
CA LEU A 6 46.18 44.27 1.59
C LEU A 6 44.98 43.86 0.73
N LEU A 7 44.96 44.28 -0.54
CA LEU A 7 43.91 43.92 -1.51
C LEU A 7 44.02 42.46 -1.98
N VAL A 8 45.25 41.97 -2.16
CA VAL A 8 45.52 40.56 -2.52
C VAL A 8 45.17 39.61 -1.37
N VAL A 9 45.47 40.00 -0.12
CA VAL A 9 45.09 39.23 1.08
C VAL A 9 43.56 39.19 1.23
N SER A 10 42.86 40.30 0.97
CA SER A 10 41.40 40.35 1.09
C SER A 10 40.67 39.53 0.01
N ILE A 11 41.26 39.38 -1.18
CA ILE A 11 40.73 38.51 -2.26
C ILE A 11 40.96 37.02 -1.95
N SER A 12 42.07 36.67 -1.31
CA SER A 12 42.39 35.28 -0.96
C SER A 12 41.46 34.69 0.11
N VAL A 13 40.81 35.52 0.94
CA VAL A 13 39.90 35.06 2.00
C VAL A 13 38.51 34.69 1.46
N ILE A 14 38.12 35.24 0.30
CA ILE A 14 36.79 34.98 -0.31
C ILE A 14 36.75 33.62 -1.02
N SER A 15 37.92 33.09 -1.41
CA SER A 15 38.04 31.81 -2.15
C SER A 15 37.97 30.55 -1.28
N ILE A 16 37.87 30.67 0.05
CA ILE A 16 37.84 29.54 1.01
C ILE A 16 36.41 29.22 1.49
N SER A 17 35.37 29.72 0.80
CA SER A 17 33.99 29.32 1.08
C SER A 17 33.73 27.90 0.54
N CYS A 18 34.21 26.92 1.30
CA CYS A 18 33.92 25.51 1.10
C CYS A 18 32.48 25.26 1.53
N LYS A 19 31.57 25.15 0.55
CA LYS A 19 30.22 24.67 0.83
C LYS A 19 30.34 23.19 1.19
N LYS A 20 29.94 22.85 2.42
CA LYS A 20 29.79 21.46 2.83
C LYS A 20 28.76 20.83 1.90
N ASP A 21 29.16 19.85 1.09
CA ASP A 21 28.21 19.07 0.32
C ASP A 21 27.23 18.43 1.31
N LEU A 22 25.95 18.73 1.13
CA LEU A 22 24.85 18.20 1.92
C LEU A 22 24.60 16.75 1.48
N SER A 23 25.60 15.90 1.65
CA SER A 23 25.43 14.45 1.55
C SER A 23 24.73 14.02 2.83
N TYR A 24 23.41 13.87 2.76
CA TYR A 24 22.71 13.01 3.69
C TYR A 24 23.28 11.61 3.43
N GLY A 25 23.93 11.02 4.44
CA GLY A 25 24.55 9.69 4.37
C GLY A 25 23.51 8.58 4.31
N VAL A 26 22.57 8.67 3.36
CA VAL A 26 21.70 7.57 2.98
C VAL A 26 22.37 6.97 1.75
N GLU A 27 23.11 5.88 1.95
CA GLU A 27 23.53 5.07 0.81
C GLU A 27 22.27 4.69 0.04
N ALA A 28 22.28 4.91 -1.28
CA ALA A 28 21.22 4.47 -2.15
C ALA A 28 21.25 2.93 -2.18
N ILE A 29 20.55 2.31 -1.23
CA ILE A 29 20.27 0.88 -1.28
C ILE A 29 19.34 0.69 -2.47
N ASN A 30 19.75 -0.16 -3.42
CA ASN A 30 18.85 -0.71 -4.43
C ASN A 30 17.89 -1.67 -3.71
N ALA A 31 16.93 -1.11 -2.97
CA ALA A 31 15.85 -1.86 -2.38
C ALA A 31 14.86 -2.12 -3.52
N LEU A 32 14.75 -3.37 -3.94
CA LEU A 32 13.58 -3.79 -4.70
C LEU A 32 12.36 -3.54 -3.81
N PRO A 33 11.25 -3.00 -4.34
CA PRO A 33 10.04 -2.86 -3.55
C PRO A 33 9.65 -4.26 -3.01
N PRO A 34 9.04 -4.35 -1.81
CA PRO A 34 8.75 -5.63 -1.16
C PRO A 34 7.94 -6.61 -2.03
N ASN A 35 7.24 -6.10 -3.04
CA ASN A 35 6.41 -6.84 -3.99
C ASN A 35 7.07 -7.07 -5.37
N ALA A 36 8.33 -6.69 -5.59
CA ALA A 36 9.00 -6.75 -6.89
C ALA A 36 9.06 -8.16 -7.51
N GLN A 37 8.84 -9.19 -6.70
CA GLN A 37 8.85 -10.59 -7.12
C GLN A 37 7.45 -11.14 -7.44
N LYS A 38 6.38 -10.42 -7.09
CA LYS A 38 5.00 -10.78 -7.42
C LYS A 38 4.77 -10.54 -8.90
N THR A 39 4.87 -11.62 -9.68
CA THR A 39 4.85 -11.57 -11.15
C THR A 39 3.81 -12.49 -11.74
N LYS A 40 3.18 -13.35 -10.92
CA LYS A 40 2.20 -14.31 -11.38
C LYS A 40 0.80 -13.86 -11.03
N LEU A 41 -0.04 -13.73 -12.06
CA LEU A 41 -1.45 -13.45 -11.89
C LEU A 41 -2.12 -14.64 -11.18
N LYS A 42 -2.96 -14.34 -10.18
CA LYS A 42 -3.78 -15.33 -9.50
C LYS A 42 -4.80 -15.95 -10.47
N THR A 43 -5.01 -17.25 -10.35
CA THR A 43 -6.18 -17.92 -10.94
C THR A 43 -7.46 -17.44 -10.25
N ASN A 44 -8.62 -17.64 -10.89
CA ASN A 44 -9.92 -17.26 -10.30
C ASN A 44 -10.10 -17.94 -8.93
N GLU A 45 -9.76 -19.22 -8.81
CA GLU A 45 -9.85 -19.98 -7.56
C GLU A 45 -8.93 -19.43 -6.47
N GLN A 46 -7.70 -19.06 -6.83
CA GLN A 46 -6.77 -18.43 -5.89
C GLN A 46 -7.28 -17.06 -5.43
N PHE A 47 -7.76 -16.24 -6.36
CA PHE A 47 -8.34 -14.93 -6.05
C PHE A 47 -9.51 -15.08 -5.07
N ILE A 48 -10.50 -15.91 -5.41
CA ILE A 48 -11.69 -16.13 -4.57
C ILE A 48 -11.29 -16.68 -3.20
N SER A 49 -10.40 -17.70 -3.15
CA SER A 49 -10.01 -18.34 -1.89
C SER A 49 -9.31 -17.37 -0.95
N ILE A 50 -8.40 -16.55 -1.49
CA ILE A 50 -7.61 -15.61 -0.69
C ILE A 50 -8.49 -14.43 -0.25
N LEU A 51 -9.33 -13.91 -1.15
CA LEU A 51 -10.33 -12.88 -0.82
C LEU A 51 -11.22 -13.33 0.33
N TYR A 52 -11.79 -14.53 0.23
CA TYR A 52 -12.66 -15.04 1.28
C TYR A 52 -11.92 -15.23 2.61
N ALA A 53 -10.70 -15.76 2.58
CA ALA A 53 -9.88 -15.90 3.78
C ALA A 53 -9.58 -14.53 4.43
N ASN A 54 -9.27 -13.51 3.64
CA ASN A 54 -8.97 -12.18 4.15
C ASN A 54 -10.19 -11.48 4.76
N LEU A 55 -11.37 -11.64 4.15
CA LEU A 55 -12.61 -11.01 4.61
C LEU A 55 -13.26 -11.73 5.79
N PHE A 56 -13.21 -13.06 5.83
CA PHE A 56 -13.97 -13.86 6.79
C PHE A 56 -13.08 -14.66 7.77
N GLN A 57 -11.76 -14.63 7.60
CA GLN A 57 -10.79 -15.35 8.43
C GLN A 57 -11.09 -16.87 8.53
N LYS A 58 -11.67 -17.44 7.48
CA LYS A 58 -12.05 -18.86 7.37
C LYS A 58 -11.88 -19.35 5.93
N ALA A 59 -11.77 -20.67 5.76
CA ALA A 59 -11.70 -21.27 4.44
C ALA A 59 -13.07 -21.20 3.72
N LEU A 60 -13.03 -20.98 2.40
CA LEU A 60 -14.23 -21.03 1.55
C LEU A 60 -14.67 -22.47 1.30
N GLY A 61 -15.98 -22.72 1.33
CA GLY A 61 -16.56 -24.01 0.97
C GLY A 61 -16.48 -24.32 -0.53
N ALA A 62 -16.30 -25.59 -0.89
CA ALA A 62 -16.14 -26.01 -2.28
C ALA A 62 -17.33 -25.65 -3.20
N SER A 63 -18.56 -25.72 -2.69
CA SER A 63 -19.76 -25.35 -3.48
C SER A 63 -19.76 -23.87 -3.83
N GLU A 64 -19.54 -23.00 -2.83
CA GLU A 64 -19.54 -21.55 -3.00
C GLU A 64 -18.37 -21.10 -3.91
N MET A 65 -17.20 -21.76 -3.81
CA MET A 65 -16.08 -21.55 -4.73
C MET A 65 -16.47 -21.79 -6.19
N ILE A 66 -17.13 -22.92 -6.48
CA ILE A 66 -17.54 -23.28 -7.84
C ILE A 66 -18.55 -22.28 -8.39
N GLU A 67 -19.51 -21.85 -7.57
CA GLU A 67 -20.52 -20.86 -7.96
C GLU A 67 -19.90 -19.50 -8.31
N ILE A 68 -19.03 -18.97 -7.43
CA ILE A 68 -18.36 -17.70 -7.67
C ILE A 68 -17.44 -17.80 -8.89
N LYS A 69 -16.72 -18.92 -9.05
CA LYS A 69 -15.86 -19.14 -10.23
C LYS A 69 -16.67 -19.09 -11.53
N HIS A 70 -17.78 -19.83 -11.61
CA HIS A 70 -18.63 -19.81 -12.80
C HIS A 70 -19.18 -18.40 -13.07
N CYS A 71 -19.48 -17.63 -12.03
CA CYS A 71 -19.84 -16.23 -12.17
C CYS A 71 -18.71 -15.44 -12.83
N ILE A 72 -17.46 -15.52 -12.35
CA ILE A 72 -16.32 -14.83 -12.98
C ILE A 72 -16.14 -15.26 -14.44
N GLU A 73 -16.23 -16.56 -14.74
CA GLU A 73 -16.02 -17.11 -16.08
C GLU A 73 -17.13 -16.73 -17.08
N ALA A 74 -18.33 -16.43 -16.60
CA ALA A 74 -19.44 -15.99 -17.43
C ALA A 74 -19.31 -14.52 -17.87
N PHE A 75 -18.43 -13.74 -17.24
CA PHE A 75 -18.23 -12.32 -17.52
C PHE A 75 -16.93 -12.09 -18.31
N GLY A 76 -17.00 -11.25 -19.34
CA GLY A 76 -15.84 -10.92 -20.17
C GLY A 76 -14.85 -9.98 -19.50
N ASP A 77 -15.36 -9.05 -18.68
CA ASP A 77 -14.55 -8.10 -17.93
C ASP A 77 -14.34 -8.59 -16.50
N LYS A 78 -13.08 -8.94 -16.20
CA LYS A 78 -12.67 -9.47 -14.90
C LYS A 78 -12.62 -8.42 -13.80
N GLU A 79 -12.26 -7.18 -14.13
CA GLU A 79 -12.15 -6.11 -13.12
C GLU A 79 -13.53 -5.75 -12.61
N THR A 80 -14.48 -5.56 -13.53
CA THR A 80 -15.88 -5.26 -13.17
C THR A 80 -16.50 -6.37 -12.34
N ILE A 81 -16.34 -7.65 -12.73
CA ILE A 81 -16.93 -8.75 -11.95
C ILE A 81 -16.25 -8.94 -10.59
N HIS A 82 -14.94 -8.68 -10.49
CA HIS A 82 -14.24 -8.67 -9.20
C HIS A 82 -14.80 -7.58 -8.28
N GLU A 83 -15.05 -6.37 -8.78
CA GLU A 83 -15.68 -5.30 -7.98
C GLU A 83 -17.05 -5.74 -7.44
N VAL A 84 -17.89 -6.33 -8.29
CA VAL A 84 -19.21 -6.84 -7.88
C VAL A 84 -19.09 -7.94 -6.83
N ILE A 85 -18.15 -8.88 -6.99
CA ILE A 85 -17.94 -9.97 -6.03
C ILE A 85 -17.43 -9.43 -4.70
N VAL A 86 -16.41 -8.56 -4.71
CA VAL A 86 -15.87 -7.97 -3.48
C VAL A 86 -16.97 -7.18 -2.77
N SER A 87 -17.71 -6.33 -3.49
CA SER A 87 -18.84 -5.57 -2.94
C SER A 87 -19.92 -6.49 -2.34
N ASN A 88 -20.27 -7.57 -3.03
CA ASN A 88 -21.24 -8.55 -2.50
C ASN A 88 -20.75 -9.21 -1.21
N LEU A 89 -19.47 -9.59 -1.14
CA LEU A 89 -18.88 -10.20 0.05
C LEU A 89 -18.77 -9.21 1.22
N MET A 90 -18.41 -7.94 0.97
CA MET A 90 -18.37 -6.90 2.02
C MET A 90 -19.74 -6.63 2.64
N ASN A 91 -20.82 -6.78 1.87
CA ASN A 91 -22.18 -6.59 2.36
C ASN A 91 -22.71 -7.75 3.23
N ARG A 92 -21.92 -8.81 3.41
CA ARG A 92 -22.34 -9.95 4.24
C ARG A 92 -22.16 -9.64 5.73
N PRO A 93 -23.09 -10.10 6.59
CA PRO A 93 -23.05 -9.79 8.02
C PRO A 93 -21.88 -10.47 8.76
N ASP A 94 -21.26 -11.49 8.15
CA ASP A 94 -20.13 -12.23 8.73
C ASP A 94 -18.75 -11.67 8.34
N VAL A 95 -18.69 -10.55 7.60
CA VAL A 95 -17.44 -9.92 7.22
C VAL A 95 -16.71 -9.35 8.45
N ILE A 96 -15.38 -9.54 8.51
CA ILE A 96 -14.55 -9.08 9.62
C ILE A 96 -13.76 -7.84 9.19
N ILE A 97 -14.39 -6.68 9.37
CA ILE A 97 -13.80 -5.36 9.13
C ILE A 97 -13.84 -4.56 10.44
N PRO A 98 -12.74 -3.92 10.85
CA PRO A 98 -12.75 -2.98 11.97
C PRO A 98 -13.72 -1.82 11.70
N SER A 99 -14.33 -1.26 12.75
CA SER A 99 -15.14 -0.06 12.60
C SER A 99 -14.26 1.17 12.32
N ASP A 100 -14.84 2.20 11.71
CA ASP A 100 -14.12 3.46 11.43
C ASP A 100 -13.55 4.10 12.70
N SER A 101 -14.22 3.93 13.84
CA SER A 101 -13.71 4.42 15.12
C SER A 101 -12.49 3.64 15.60
N LEU A 102 -12.41 2.33 15.34
CA LEU A 102 -11.25 1.52 15.70
C LEU A 102 -10.06 1.83 14.78
N MET A 103 -10.31 1.95 13.47
CA MET A 103 -9.31 2.41 12.50
C MET A 103 -8.72 3.77 12.91
N ARG A 104 -9.56 4.73 13.31
CA ARG A 104 -9.12 6.09 13.68
C ARG A 104 -8.48 6.18 15.06
N ALA A 105 -8.68 5.17 15.92
CA ALA A 105 -8.03 5.11 17.23
C ALA A 105 -6.54 4.71 17.12
N ASP A 106 -6.19 3.89 16.11
CA ASP A 106 -4.83 3.47 15.81
C ASP A 106 -4.67 3.21 14.30
N ILE A 107 -4.37 4.28 13.55
CA ILE A 107 -4.23 4.21 12.09
C ILE A 107 -3.02 3.35 11.71
N ASP A 108 -1.90 3.52 12.42
CA ASP A 108 -0.66 2.80 12.14
C ASP A 108 -0.83 1.29 12.31
N GLY A 109 -1.40 0.86 13.45
CA GLY A 109 -1.72 -0.54 13.71
C GLY A 109 -2.66 -1.12 12.66
N PHE A 110 -3.74 -0.41 12.36
CA PHE A 110 -4.71 -0.81 11.34
C PHE A 110 -4.07 -0.98 9.94
N LEU A 111 -3.22 -0.05 9.53
CA LEU A 111 -2.53 -0.12 8.23
C LEU A 111 -1.57 -1.30 8.18
N ASN A 112 -0.75 -1.52 9.22
CA ASN A 112 0.16 -2.67 9.27
C ASN A 112 -0.61 -4.00 9.12
N GLU A 113 -1.66 -4.18 9.93
CA GLU A 113 -2.49 -5.39 9.88
C GLU A 113 -3.17 -5.58 8.52
N THR A 114 -3.60 -4.49 7.87
CA THR A 114 -4.24 -4.53 6.56
C THR A 114 -3.24 -4.93 5.46
N TYR A 115 -2.02 -4.40 5.50
CA TYR A 115 -0.95 -4.77 4.57
C TYR A 115 -0.52 -6.23 4.74
N GLU A 116 -0.36 -6.70 5.96
CA GLU A 116 -0.07 -8.11 6.24
C GLU A 116 -1.18 -9.02 5.73
N ARG A 117 -2.44 -8.67 5.99
CA ARG A 117 -3.61 -9.44 5.58
C ARG A 117 -3.75 -9.54 4.06
N PHE A 118 -3.71 -8.42 3.34
CA PHE A 118 -3.99 -8.40 1.91
C PHE A 118 -2.76 -8.66 1.04
N TYR A 119 -1.59 -8.15 1.46
CA TYR A 119 -0.39 -8.17 0.64
C TYR A 119 0.72 -9.07 1.19
N VAL A 120 0.59 -9.61 2.40
CA VAL A 120 1.57 -10.52 3.02
C VAL A 120 2.96 -9.86 3.08
N ARG A 121 2.99 -8.59 3.46
CA ARG A 121 4.21 -7.81 3.64
C ARG A 121 3.98 -6.66 4.60
N ASP A 122 5.08 -6.11 5.07
CA ASP A 122 5.07 -4.85 5.81
C ASP A 122 4.74 -3.67 4.88
N ILE A 123 4.07 -2.68 5.44
CA ILE A 123 3.89 -1.38 4.81
C ILE A 123 5.24 -0.63 4.80
N THR A 124 5.53 0.07 3.70
CA THR A 124 6.70 0.95 3.66
C THR A 124 6.41 2.28 4.37
N GLU A 125 7.44 2.97 4.85
CA GLU A 125 7.26 4.26 5.55
C GLU A 125 6.62 5.33 4.66
N ALA A 126 6.87 5.30 3.35
CA ALA A 126 6.24 6.23 2.40
C ALA A 126 4.74 5.94 2.23
N GLU A 127 4.34 4.67 2.13
CA GLU A 127 2.94 4.27 2.06
C GLU A 127 2.20 4.61 3.34
N LYS A 128 2.83 4.37 4.49
CA LYS A 128 2.29 4.67 5.82
C LYS A 128 2.00 6.16 5.98
N GLU A 129 2.98 7.01 5.67
CA GLU A 129 2.81 8.47 5.73
C GLU A 129 1.68 8.93 4.80
N TYR A 130 1.64 8.44 3.56
CA TYR A 130 0.62 8.81 2.58
C TYR A 130 -0.78 8.41 3.05
N LEU A 131 -0.99 7.14 3.42
CA LEU A 131 -2.30 6.61 3.79
C LEU A 131 -2.78 7.21 5.11
N THR A 132 -1.91 7.40 6.09
CA THR A 132 -2.25 8.05 7.36
C THR A 132 -2.79 9.45 7.10
N ARG A 133 -2.04 10.27 6.36
CA ARG A 133 -2.47 11.60 5.97
C ARG A 133 -3.77 11.58 5.16
N PHE A 134 -3.95 10.60 4.28
CA PHE A 134 -5.17 10.47 3.50
C PHE A 134 -6.39 10.19 4.40
N ILE A 135 -6.28 9.26 5.34
CA ILE A 135 -7.36 8.90 6.29
C ILE A 135 -7.70 10.09 7.22
N GLU A 136 -6.70 10.83 7.67
CA GLU A 136 -6.89 12.00 8.54
C GLU A 136 -7.58 13.16 7.80
N THR A 137 -7.19 13.41 6.55
CA THR A 137 -7.76 14.50 5.75
C THR A 137 -9.12 14.17 5.13
N ASN A 138 -9.51 12.90 5.09
CA ASN A 138 -10.79 12.43 4.54
C ASN A 138 -11.63 11.72 5.62
N PRO A 139 -12.45 12.46 6.39
CA PRO A 139 -13.23 11.88 7.50
C PRO A 139 -14.33 10.92 7.03
N ILE A 140 -14.79 11.03 5.78
CA ILE A 140 -15.80 10.14 5.18
C ILE A 140 -15.22 8.83 4.66
N PHE A 141 -13.88 8.72 4.59
CA PHE A 141 -13.23 7.51 4.15
C PHE A 141 -13.29 6.46 5.27
N SER A 142 -13.94 5.33 4.97
CA SER A 142 -14.21 4.24 5.92
C SER A 142 -13.18 3.11 5.81
N ALA A 143 -13.13 2.27 6.83
CA ALA A 143 -12.32 1.05 6.81
C ALA A 143 -12.74 0.10 5.67
N GLU A 144 -14.04 0.03 5.39
CA GLU A 144 -14.59 -0.75 4.27
C GLU A 144 -14.06 -0.25 2.91
N MET A 145 -13.99 1.07 2.71
CA MET A 145 -13.44 1.65 1.48
C MET A 145 -11.96 1.31 1.30
N LEU A 146 -11.17 1.28 2.38
CA LEU A 146 -9.78 0.84 2.31
C LEU A 146 -9.69 -0.65 1.93
N TYR A 147 -10.49 -1.50 2.58
CA TYR A 147 -10.51 -2.94 2.29
C TYR A 147 -10.93 -3.23 0.84
N MET A 148 -11.91 -2.49 0.31
CA MET A 148 -12.31 -2.54 -1.10
C MET A 148 -11.14 -2.16 -2.02
N ALA A 149 -10.47 -1.03 -1.74
CA ALA A 149 -9.33 -0.58 -2.54
C ALA A 149 -8.18 -1.60 -2.53
N PHE A 150 -7.93 -2.26 -1.39
CA PHE A 150 -6.88 -3.26 -1.26
C PHE A 150 -7.24 -4.55 -1.98
N ALA A 151 -8.49 -5.02 -1.88
CA ALA A 151 -8.96 -6.21 -2.57
C ALA A 151 -8.99 -6.07 -4.11
N LEU A 152 -9.08 -4.84 -4.62
CA LEU A 152 -9.16 -4.53 -6.04
C LEU A 152 -7.84 -4.01 -6.63
N SER A 153 -6.79 -3.84 -5.82
CA SER A 153 -5.51 -3.34 -6.33
C SER A 153 -4.81 -4.36 -7.22
N ASP A 154 -3.99 -3.86 -8.14
CA ASP A 154 -3.11 -4.71 -8.96
C ASP A 154 -2.23 -5.58 -8.07
N GLU A 155 -1.64 -5.04 -7.01
CA GLU A 155 -0.79 -5.83 -6.10
C GLU A 155 -1.53 -7.04 -5.53
N TYR A 156 -2.82 -6.90 -5.25
CA TYR A 156 -3.65 -8.00 -4.78
C TYR A 156 -3.89 -9.08 -5.82
N GLN A 157 -3.81 -8.76 -7.12
CA GLN A 157 -4.01 -9.74 -8.19
C GLN A 157 -2.78 -10.64 -8.41
N TYR A 158 -1.61 -10.27 -7.91
CA TYR A 158 -0.35 -10.99 -8.17
C TYR A 158 0.24 -11.66 -6.93
N TYR A 159 1.04 -12.70 -7.13
CA TYR A 159 1.87 -13.37 -6.12
C TYR A 159 3.24 -13.76 -6.68
#